data_AF-A0A7R9T7M6-F1
#
_entry.id   AF-A0A7R9T7M6-F1
#
_cell.length_a   1.000
_cell.length_b   1.000
_cell.length_c   1.000
_cell.angle_alpha   90.00
_cell.angle_beta   90.00
_cell.angle_gamma   90.00
#
_symmetry.space_group_name_H-M   'P 1'
#
loop_
_entity.id
_entity.type
_entity.pdbx_description
1 polymer ?
#
loop_
_entity_poly.entity_id
_entity_poly.type
_entity_poly.pdbx_seq_one_letter_code
_entity_poly.pdbx_strand_id
1 'polypeptide(L)'
;MVADKKDLANVDAENFGSEMLDSFKIDISHQEMERIIVELELIYRTQPGKWLPMHGICNMLADELGYEDVDEFEDALKADFKTFIGALPHIETDNQESELQPGLWRDVFRVIPDPPADQCRPQRLVLQIKSRADLWRVLMLHPGAFVEIPELEFEIGADHKRRVDSVYNHVGASIFNLERHVEQIGDAADDPAAAAERQGIQDTCDALRKVLDLEIPATFIVIDPGGLSAFKPGEGVEVTEMEADAGAYDRSARAVAITRAAEAEGYEDIN
;
A
#
# COMPACT_ATOMS: atom_id res chain seq x y z
N MET A 1 -0.17 -21.93 -18.81
CA MET A 1 -1.59 -21.73 -18.50
C MET A 1 -1.66 -20.42 -17.75
N VAL A 2 -2.02 -19.34 -18.44
CA VAL A 2 -2.23 -18.03 -17.81
C VAL A 2 -3.47 -18.19 -16.94
N ALA A 3 -3.35 -17.97 -15.63
CA ALA A 3 -4.51 -17.95 -14.77
C ALA A 3 -5.46 -16.86 -15.28
N ASP A 4 -6.75 -17.16 -15.41
CA ASP A 4 -7.77 -16.13 -15.67
C ASP A 4 -7.58 -15.00 -14.66
N LYS A 5 -7.05 -13.86 -15.13
CA LYS A 5 -7.08 -12.62 -14.36
C LYS A 5 -8.54 -12.23 -14.28
N LYS A 6 -9.09 -12.13 -13.07
CA LYS A 6 -10.37 -11.47 -12.89
C LYS A 6 -10.23 -10.01 -13.33
N ASP A 7 -11.19 -9.55 -14.11
CA ASP A 7 -11.19 -8.24 -14.73
C ASP A 7 -11.51 -7.15 -13.69
N LEU A 8 -10.49 -6.74 -12.92
CA LEU A 8 -10.62 -5.70 -11.88
C LEU A 8 -11.13 -4.35 -12.41
N ALA A 9 -11.05 -4.10 -13.72
CA ALA A 9 -11.61 -2.88 -14.31
C ALA A 9 -13.14 -2.87 -14.32
N ASN A 10 -13.77 -4.05 -14.16
CA ASN A 10 -15.22 -4.23 -14.13
C ASN A 10 -15.73 -4.75 -12.77
N VAL A 11 -14.89 -4.71 -11.73
CA VAL A 11 -15.26 -5.16 -10.38
C VAL A 11 -15.88 -4.03 -9.61
N ASP A 12 -17.03 -4.31 -9.00
CA ASP A 12 -17.72 -3.37 -8.11
C ASP A 12 -16.83 -3.01 -6.91
N ALA A 13 -16.90 -1.76 -6.45
CA ALA A 13 -16.05 -1.23 -5.38
C ALA A 13 -16.02 -2.11 -4.11
N GLU A 14 -17.17 -2.69 -3.76
CA GLU A 14 -17.35 -3.58 -2.60
C GLU A 14 -16.40 -4.80 -2.62
N ASN A 15 -16.11 -5.33 -3.81
CA ASN A 15 -15.29 -6.55 -3.96
C ASN A 15 -13.85 -6.26 -4.40
N PHE A 16 -13.53 -5.01 -4.76
CA PHE A 16 -12.26 -4.64 -5.37
C PHE A 16 -11.04 -5.10 -4.57
N GLY A 17 -11.00 -4.81 -3.27
CA GLY A 17 -9.88 -5.19 -2.40
C GLY A 17 -9.73 -6.71 -2.23
N SER A 18 -10.85 -7.44 -2.12
CA SER A 18 -10.81 -8.90 -2.00
C SER A 18 -10.34 -9.56 -3.31
N GLU A 19 -10.84 -9.10 -4.45
CA GLU A 19 -10.45 -9.63 -5.76
C GLU A 19 -8.98 -9.34 -6.07
N MET A 20 -8.49 -8.19 -5.60
CA MET A 20 -7.08 -7.85 -5.63
C MET A 20 -6.24 -8.86 -4.85
N LEU A 21 -6.61 -9.17 -3.61
CA LEU A 21 -5.91 -10.16 -2.80
C LEU A 21 -6.02 -11.60 -3.36
N ASP A 22 -7.03 -11.90 -4.17
CA ASP A 22 -7.20 -13.19 -4.86
C ASP A 22 -6.28 -13.41 -6.05
N SER A 23 -5.81 -12.34 -6.67
CA SER A 23 -4.99 -12.42 -7.88
C SER A 23 -3.49 -12.42 -7.60
N PHE A 24 -3.05 -12.13 -6.37
CA PHE A 24 -1.65 -12.29 -5.95
C PHE A 24 -1.25 -13.78 -5.93
N LYS A 25 -0.38 -14.18 -6.86
CA LYS A 25 0.09 -15.57 -7.02
C LYS A 25 1.60 -15.76 -7.06
N ILE A 26 2.40 -14.79 -6.59
CA ILE A 26 3.87 -14.85 -6.70
C ILE A 26 4.53 -14.99 -5.32
N ASP A 27 5.51 -15.88 -5.22
CA ASP A 27 6.34 -16.13 -4.03
C ASP A 27 7.61 -15.24 -4.05
N ILE A 28 7.44 -13.94 -3.75
CA ILE A 28 8.52 -12.95 -3.61
C ILE A 28 8.67 -12.53 -2.16
N SER A 29 9.85 -12.07 -1.75
CA SER A 29 10.02 -11.50 -0.41
C SER A 29 9.06 -10.30 -0.24
N HIS A 30 8.38 -10.21 0.90
CA HIS A 30 7.34 -9.18 1.09
C HIS A 30 7.92 -7.77 1.02
N GLN A 31 9.18 -7.61 1.44
CA GLN A 31 9.91 -6.33 1.41
C GLN A 31 10.23 -5.85 -0.01
N GLU A 32 10.69 -6.74 -0.91
CA GLU A 32 10.98 -6.35 -2.30
C GLU A 32 9.70 -6.10 -3.08
N MET A 33 8.66 -6.89 -2.82
CA MET A 33 7.33 -6.65 -3.41
C MET A 33 6.77 -5.27 -3.00
N GLU A 34 6.88 -4.91 -1.71
CA GLU A 34 6.44 -3.60 -1.22
C GLU A 34 7.18 -2.46 -1.92
N ARG A 35 8.52 -2.52 -1.97
CA ARG A 35 9.35 -1.50 -2.62
C ARG A 35 8.95 -1.30 -4.07
N ILE A 36 8.78 -2.38 -4.82
CA ILE A 36 8.43 -2.33 -6.24
C ILE A 36 7.02 -1.79 -6.45
N ILE A 37 6.03 -2.22 -5.67
CA ILE A 37 4.66 -1.69 -5.76
C ILE A 37 4.65 -0.19 -5.46
N VAL A 38 5.38 0.23 -4.44
CA VAL A 38 5.51 1.64 -4.06
C VAL A 38 6.09 2.48 -5.20
N GLU A 39 7.18 2.04 -5.82
CA GLU A 39 7.79 2.78 -6.94
C GLU A 39 6.90 2.74 -8.20
N LEU A 40 6.26 1.61 -8.51
CA LEU A 40 5.29 1.51 -9.61
C LEU A 40 4.10 2.48 -9.43
N GLU A 41 3.59 2.62 -8.20
CA GLU A 41 2.55 3.60 -7.89
C GLU A 41 3.06 5.04 -8.07
N LEU A 42 4.29 5.35 -7.66
CA LEU A 42 4.90 6.66 -7.85
C LEU A 42 5.02 7.00 -9.34
N ILE A 43 5.51 6.07 -10.15
CA ILE A 43 5.60 6.22 -11.61
C ILE A 43 4.22 6.50 -12.20
N TYR A 44 3.22 5.70 -11.82
CA TYR A 44 1.85 5.90 -12.31
C TYR A 44 1.26 7.26 -11.89
N ARG A 45 1.58 7.78 -10.70
CA ARG A 45 1.12 9.11 -10.27
C ARG A 45 1.58 10.22 -11.22
N THR A 46 2.79 10.09 -11.78
CA THR A 46 3.29 11.07 -12.75
C THR A 46 2.56 10.99 -14.10
N GLN A 47 1.98 9.83 -14.43
CA GLN A 47 1.35 9.55 -15.73
C GLN A 47 0.08 8.70 -15.60
N PRO A 48 -0.98 9.21 -14.95
CA PRO A 48 -2.17 8.42 -14.64
C PRO A 48 -2.91 7.99 -15.91
N GLY A 49 -3.38 6.74 -15.92
CA GLY A 49 -4.18 6.14 -16.99
C GLY A 49 -3.43 5.83 -18.29
N LYS A 50 -2.14 6.16 -18.40
CA LYS A 50 -1.32 5.89 -19.59
C LYS A 50 -0.73 4.48 -19.55
N TRP A 51 -0.58 3.89 -20.73
CA TRP A 51 0.19 2.66 -20.94
C TRP A 51 1.68 2.99 -20.88
N LEU A 52 2.41 2.33 -19.98
CA LEU A 52 3.82 2.52 -19.73
C LEU A 52 4.64 1.38 -20.35
N PRO A 53 5.76 1.66 -21.03
CA PRO A 53 6.60 0.63 -21.64
C PRO A 53 7.34 -0.19 -20.58
N MET A 54 7.08 -1.50 -20.52
CA MET A 54 7.64 -2.40 -19.50
C MET A 54 9.16 -2.37 -19.47
N HIS A 55 9.82 -2.42 -20.63
CA HIS A 55 11.27 -2.45 -20.71
C HIS A 55 11.91 -1.18 -20.13
N GLY A 56 11.33 -0.01 -20.39
CA GLY A 56 11.84 1.26 -19.86
C GLY A 56 11.70 1.32 -18.35
N ILE A 57 10.53 0.93 -17.83
CA ILE A 57 10.26 0.91 -16.39
C ILE A 57 11.10 -0.14 -15.65
N CYS A 58 11.30 -1.32 -16.23
CA CYS A 58 12.12 -2.37 -15.63
C CYS A 58 13.55 -1.91 -15.38
N ASN A 59 14.18 -1.29 -16.38
CA ASN A 59 15.54 -0.75 -16.25
C ASN A 59 15.60 0.36 -15.19
N MET A 60 14.60 1.24 -15.17
CA MET A 60 14.54 2.33 -14.21
C MET A 60 14.41 1.82 -12.77
N LEU A 61 13.51 0.86 -12.53
CA LEU A 61 13.32 0.25 -11.22
C LEU A 61 14.54 -0.51 -10.74
N ALA A 62 15.21 -1.26 -11.63
CA ALA A 62 16.45 -1.96 -11.29
C ALA A 62 17.51 -0.97 -10.76
N ASP A 63 17.72 0.14 -11.46
CA ASP A 63 18.68 1.18 -11.08
C ASP A 63 18.27 1.89 -9.77
N GLU A 64 16.99 2.29 -9.63
CA GLU A 64 16.49 2.99 -8.45
C GLU A 64 16.53 2.13 -7.17
N LEU A 65 16.29 0.83 -7.30
CA LEU A 65 16.32 -0.12 -6.19
C LEU A 65 17.74 -0.63 -5.89
N GLY A 66 18.73 -0.24 -6.70
CA GLY A 66 20.14 -0.52 -6.47
C GLY A 66 20.62 -1.89 -6.94
N TYR A 67 19.93 -2.49 -7.91
CA TYR A 67 20.38 -3.70 -8.60
C TYR A 67 21.47 -3.37 -9.63
N GLU A 68 22.43 -4.27 -9.82
CA GLU A 68 23.53 -4.12 -10.78
C GLU A 68 23.02 -4.13 -12.23
N ASP A 69 22.06 -4.99 -12.52
CA ASP A 69 21.40 -5.10 -13.82
C ASP A 69 19.97 -5.68 -13.71
N VAL A 70 19.31 -5.78 -14.87
CA VAL A 70 17.96 -6.36 -14.98
C VAL A 70 17.95 -7.85 -14.64
N ASP A 71 19.04 -8.58 -14.89
CA ASP A 71 19.10 -10.01 -14.62
C ASP A 71 19.10 -10.25 -13.09
N GLU A 72 19.87 -9.48 -12.32
CA GLU A 72 19.84 -9.51 -10.85
C GLU A 72 18.45 -9.13 -10.29
N PHE A 73 17.82 -8.12 -10.89
CA PHE A 73 16.48 -7.69 -10.50
C PHE A 73 15.43 -8.79 -10.75
N GLU A 74 15.43 -9.42 -11.92
CA GLU A 74 14.51 -10.51 -12.26
C GLU A 74 14.77 -11.79 -11.42
N ASP A 75 16.02 -12.05 -11.05
CA ASP A 75 16.37 -13.11 -10.10
C ASP A 75 15.79 -12.84 -8.71
N ALA A 76 15.81 -11.58 -8.24
CA ALA A 76 15.18 -11.19 -6.98
C ALA A 76 13.64 -11.32 -7.02
N LEU A 77 13.04 -11.05 -8.19
CA LEU A 77 11.62 -11.30 -8.46
C LEU A 77 11.28 -12.79 -8.61
N LYS A 78 12.29 -13.65 -8.78
CA LYS A 78 12.15 -15.07 -9.16
C LYS A 78 11.31 -15.28 -10.42
N ALA A 79 11.22 -14.27 -11.29
CA ALA A 79 10.43 -14.25 -12.51
C ALA A 79 10.88 -13.08 -13.40
N ASP A 80 10.69 -13.20 -14.72
CA ASP A 80 10.87 -12.06 -15.60
C ASP A 80 9.87 -10.93 -15.26
N PHE A 81 10.27 -9.68 -15.51
CA PHE A 81 9.49 -8.51 -15.09
C PHE A 81 8.09 -8.49 -15.68
N LYS A 82 7.92 -8.96 -16.92
CA LYS A 82 6.60 -9.05 -17.56
C LYS A 82 5.70 -10.06 -16.84
N THR A 83 6.23 -11.22 -16.49
CA THR A 83 5.52 -12.23 -15.69
C THR A 83 5.18 -11.69 -14.30
N PHE A 84 6.11 -10.97 -13.67
CA PHE A 84 5.90 -10.36 -12.36
C PHE A 84 4.78 -9.31 -12.38
N ILE A 85 4.93 -8.28 -13.22
CA ILE A 85 3.91 -7.23 -13.40
C ILE A 85 2.58 -7.82 -13.85
N GLY A 86 2.65 -8.79 -14.76
CA GLY A 86 1.52 -9.56 -15.25
C GLY A 86 0.86 -10.43 -14.20
N ALA A 87 1.40 -10.59 -13.00
CA ALA A 87 0.74 -11.26 -11.88
C ALA A 87 0.30 -10.29 -10.76
N LEU A 88 0.62 -8.99 -10.90
CA LEU A 88 0.02 -7.97 -10.05
C LEU A 88 -1.47 -7.78 -10.42
N PRO A 89 -2.37 -7.77 -9.44
CA PRO A 89 -3.81 -7.65 -9.66
C PRO A 89 -4.22 -6.36 -10.37
N HIS A 90 -3.73 -5.25 -9.82
CA HIS A 90 -4.10 -3.89 -10.18
C HIS A 90 -3.33 -3.41 -11.39
N ILE A 91 -2.68 -4.32 -12.13
CA ILE A 91 -1.96 -4.02 -13.35
C ILE A 91 -2.60 -4.76 -14.51
N GLU A 92 -2.94 -3.99 -15.53
CA GLU A 92 -3.29 -4.48 -16.85
C GLU A 92 -2.04 -4.47 -17.73
N THR A 93 -1.86 -5.50 -18.55
CA THR A 93 -0.71 -5.65 -19.45
C THR A 93 -1.22 -5.86 -20.87
N ASP A 94 -0.56 -5.26 -21.84
CA ASP A 94 -0.92 -5.36 -23.25
C ASP A 94 0.33 -5.33 -24.14
N ASN A 95 0.18 -5.67 -25.41
CA ASN A 95 1.23 -5.55 -26.41
C ASN A 95 0.77 -4.55 -27.48
N GLN A 96 1.40 -3.39 -27.53
CA GLN A 96 0.97 -2.27 -28.37
C GLN A 96 2.05 -1.87 -29.36
N GLU A 97 1.61 -1.44 -30.55
CA GLU A 97 2.50 -0.86 -31.55
C GLU A 97 2.94 0.53 -31.10
N SER A 98 4.23 0.82 -31.25
CA SER A 98 4.81 2.10 -30.86
C SER A 98 4.29 3.24 -31.73
N GLU A 99 3.64 4.23 -31.13
CA GLU A 99 3.20 5.44 -31.82
C GLU A 99 4.35 6.22 -32.48
N LEU A 100 5.56 6.11 -31.92
CA LEU A 100 6.77 6.78 -32.40
C LEU A 100 7.46 6.02 -33.54
N GLN A 101 7.24 4.71 -33.66
CA GLN A 101 7.90 3.87 -34.64
C GLN A 101 6.95 2.76 -35.15
N PRO A 102 6.27 3.00 -36.28
CA PRO A 102 5.42 1.99 -36.91
C PRO A 102 6.20 0.69 -37.20
N GLY A 103 5.56 -0.44 -36.92
CA GLY A 103 6.10 -1.79 -37.03
C GLY A 103 6.82 -2.29 -35.78
N LEU A 104 7.09 -1.43 -34.79
CA LEU A 104 7.72 -1.84 -33.53
C LEU A 104 6.66 -2.08 -32.45
N TRP A 105 6.55 -3.32 -31.98
CA TRP A 105 5.64 -3.69 -30.89
C TRP A 105 6.37 -3.73 -29.56
N ARG A 106 5.71 -3.28 -28.50
CA ARG A 106 6.26 -3.20 -27.15
C ARG A 106 5.26 -3.73 -26.14
N ASP A 107 5.78 -4.44 -25.14
CA ASP A 107 4.99 -4.80 -23.97
C ASP A 107 4.79 -3.57 -23.10
N VAL A 108 3.54 -3.30 -22.75
CA VAL A 108 3.12 -2.16 -21.96
C VAL A 108 2.26 -2.60 -20.79
N PHE A 109 2.23 -1.79 -19.74
CA PHE A 109 1.33 -2.00 -18.61
C PHE A 109 0.70 -0.70 -18.14
N ARG A 110 -0.43 -0.78 -17.43
CA ARG A 110 -1.02 0.36 -16.72
C ARG A 110 -1.61 -0.08 -15.40
N VAL A 111 -1.62 0.83 -14.42
CA VAL A 111 -2.36 0.62 -13.17
C VAL A 111 -3.85 0.80 -13.44
N ILE A 112 -4.64 -0.18 -13.02
CA ILE A 112 -6.10 -0.14 -13.05
C ILE A 112 -6.53 0.94 -12.04
N PRO A 113 -7.26 1.97 -12.49
CA PRO A 113 -7.72 3.03 -11.60
C PRO A 113 -8.69 2.49 -10.56
N ASP A 114 -8.76 3.17 -9.42
CA ASP A 114 -9.78 2.87 -8.42
C ASP A 114 -11.20 3.04 -9.02
N PRO A 115 -12.19 2.29 -8.50
CA PRO A 115 -13.58 2.48 -8.89
C PRO A 115 -14.06 3.94 -8.76
N PRO A 116 -15.05 4.34 -9.58
CA PRO A 116 -15.66 5.67 -9.51
C PRO A 116 -16.15 6.05 -8.10
N ALA A 117 -16.05 7.33 -7.76
CA ALA A 117 -16.34 7.84 -6.41
C ALA A 117 -17.76 7.53 -5.92
N ASP A 118 -18.72 7.54 -6.84
CA ASP A 118 -20.13 7.26 -6.62
C ASP A 118 -20.42 5.78 -6.33
N GLN A 119 -19.44 4.90 -6.57
CA GLN A 119 -19.51 3.46 -6.26
C GLN A 119 -18.80 3.13 -4.94
N CYS A 120 -17.85 3.96 -4.51
CA CYS A 120 -17.17 3.82 -3.23
C CYS A 120 -18.13 4.08 -2.05
N ARG A 121 -18.06 3.25 -1.02
CA ARG A 121 -18.79 3.43 0.24
C ARG A 121 -17.80 3.40 1.41
N PRO A 122 -17.70 4.48 2.20
CA PRO A 122 -16.88 4.47 3.41
C PRO A 122 -17.20 3.26 4.28
N GLN A 123 -16.17 2.61 4.80
CA GLN A 123 -16.34 1.38 5.56
C GLN A 123 -15.39 1.31 6.75
N ARG A 124 -15.82 0.56 7.76
CA ARG A 124 -15.03 0.14 8.90
C ARG A 124 -14.91 -1.38 8.87
N LEU A 125 -13.68 -1.88 8.89
CA LEU A 125 -13.38 -3.30 9.00
C LEU A 125 -12.81 -3.58 10.40
N VAL A 126 -13.44 -4.47 11.16
CA VAL A 126 -13.05 -4.81 12.53
C VAL A 126 -12.54 -6.24 12.55
N LEU A 127 -11.26 -6.40 12.89
CA LEU A 127 -10.62 -7.69 13.09
C LEU A 127 -10.28 -7.88 14.57
N GLN A 128 -10.83 -8.93 15.18
CA GLN A 128 -10.43 -9.37 16.52
C GLN A 128 -9.20 -10.29 16.44
N ILE A 129 -8.07 -9.88 17.01
CA ILE A 129 -6.84 -10.68 17.02
C ILE A 129 -6.95 -11.71 18.16
N LYS A 130 -7.15 -12.99 17.81
CA LYS A 130 -7.34 -14.09 18.77
C LYS A 130 -6.29 -15.20 18.62
N SER A 131 -5.57 -15.21 17.51
CA SER A 131 -4.69 -16.30 17.10
C SER A 131 -3.59 -15.81 16.16
N ARG A 132 -2.55 -16.63 15.99
CA ARG A 132 -1.48 -16.33 15.03
C ARG A 132 -1.98 -16.27 13.59
N ALA A 133 -3.04 -16.99 13.26
CA ALA A 133 -3.63 -16.92 11.93
C ALA A 133 -4.21 -15.53 11.64
N ASP A 134 -4.70 -14.82 12.67
CA ASP A 134 -5.23 -13.47 12.51
C ASP A 134 -4.12 -12.47 12.19
N LEU A 135 -2.95 -12.61 12.83
CA LEU A 135 -1.75 -11.80 12.57
C LEU A 135 -1.18 -12.02 11.16
N TRP A 136 -1.35 -13.22 10.60
CA TRP A 136 -0.89 -13.55 9.25
C TRP A 136 -1.93 -13.31 8.16
N ARG A 137 -3.09 -12.71 8.48
CA ARG A 137 -4.00 -12.21 7.45
C ARG A 137 -3.31 -11.12 6.65
N VAL A 138 -3.41 -11.19 5.33
CA VAL A 138 -3.00 -10.12 4.43
C VAL A 138 -4.06 -9.02 4.48
N LEU A 139 -3.63 -7.79 4.68
CA LEU A 139 -4.41 -6.58 4.62
C LEU A 139 -3.94 -5.78 3.41
N MET A 140 -4.86 -5.44 2.52
CA MET A 140 -4.67 -4.33 1.61
C MET A 140 -5.30 -3.09 2.25
N LEU A 141 -4.45 -2.13 2.64
CA LEU A 141 -4.84 -0.85 3.18
C LEU A 141 -4.85 0.19 2.06
N HIS A 142 -6.03 0.73 1.75
CA HIS A 142 -6.22 1.74 0.70
C HIS A 142 -5.61 3.09 1.12
N PRO A 143 -5.05 3.88 0.18
CA PRO A 143 -4.58 5.23 0.47
C PRO A 143 -5.61 6.11 1.18
N GLY A 144 -5.27 6.65 2.34
CA GLY A 144 -6.20 7.44 3.15
C GLY A 144 -6.96 6.64 4.22
N ALA A 145 -6.89 5.32 4.20
CA ALA A 145 -7.34 4.50 5.31
C ALA A 145 -6.30 4.54 6.44
N PHE A 146 -6.76 4.42 7.67
CA PHE A 146 -5.93 4.34 8.86
C PHE A 146 -6.38 3.18 9.75
N VAL A 147 -5.54 2.82 10.70
CA VAL A 147 -5.81 1.71 11.62
C VAL A 147 -5.85 2.21 13.05
N GLU A 148 -6.84 1.77 13.82
CA GLU A 148 -6.91 1.94 15.27
C GLU A 148 -6.69 0.60 15.99
N ILE A 149 -5.93 0.64 17.09
CA ILE A 149 -5.89 -0.42 18.11
C ILE A 149 -6.39 0.21 19.42
N PRO A 150 -7.72 0.19 19.66
CA PRO A 150 -8.35 0.95 20.75
C PRO A 150 -7.84 0.59 22.13
N GLU A 151 -7.51 -0.69 22.37
CA GLU A 151 -7.00 -1.16 23.66
C GLU A 151 -5.65 -0.54 24.04
N LEU A 152 -4.91 -0.01 23.05
CA LEU A 152 -3.62 0.63 23.23
C LEU A 152 -3.68 2.15 23.03
N GLU A 153 -4.86 2.72 22.74
CA GLU A 153 -5.03 4.12 22.30
C GLU A 153 -4.05 4.47 21.15
N PHE A 154 -3.82 3.51 20.25
CA PHE A 154 -2.82 3.59 19.21
C PHE A 154 -3.44 3.69 17.82
N GLU A 155 -2.84 4.51 16.96
CA GLU A 155 -3.26 4.69 15.57
C GLU A 155 -2.06 4.52 14.62
N ILE A 156 -2.26 3.76 13.55
CA ILE A 156 -1.41 3.80 12.37
C ILE A 156 -2.04 4.80 11.41
N GLY A 157 -1.46 6.00 11.35
CA GLY A 157 -1.98 7.10 10.55
C GLY A 157 -2.05 6.78 9.06
N ALA A 158 -2.92 7.49 8.35
CA ALA A 158 -3.12 7.31 6.92
C ALA A 158 -1.85 7.63 6.11
N ASP A 159 -1.58 6.81 5.10
CA ASP A 159 -0.55 7.05 4.09
C ASP A 159 -1.20 7.41 2.75
N HIS A 160 -0.45 8.09 1.90
CA HIS A 160 -0.81 8.37 0.52
C HIS A 160 -0.60 7.15 -0.40
N LYS A 161 0.05 6.09 0.07
CA LYS A 161 0.38 4.87 -0.70
C LYS A 161 -0.49 3.70 -0.28
N ARG A 162 -0.82 2.82 -1.23
CA ARG A 162 -1.47 1.55 -0.91
C ARG A 162 -0.44 0.65 -0.23
N ARG A 163 -0.86 -0.07 0.80
CA ARG A 163 -0.01 -1.03 1.51
C ARG A 163 -0.66 -2.40 1.43
N VAL A 164 0.11 -3.42 1.04
CA VAL A 164 -0.35 -4.82 1.03
C VAL A 164 0.62 -5.62 1.87
N ASP A 165 0.23 -5.97 3.09
CA ASP A 165 1.07 -6.78 3.97
C ASP A 165 0.23 -7.52 5.03
N SER A 166 0.87 -8.38 5.81
CA SER A 166 0.23 -9.01 6.95
C SER A 166 -0.08 -8.02 8.08
N VAL A 167 -1.13 -8.28 8.86
CA VAL A 167 -1.43 -7.53 10.09
C VAL A 167 -0.21 -7.45 11.01
N TYR A 168 0.53 -8.56 11.13
CA TYR A 168 1.79 -8.63 11.87
C TYR A 168 2.79 -7.57 11.38
N ASN A 169 3.00 -7.48 10.07
CA ASN A 169 3.98 -6.56 9.50
C ASN A 169 3.51 -5.10 9.55
N HIS A 170 2.21 -4.82 9.46
CA HIS A 170 1.70 -3.47 9.71
C HIS A 170 2.04 -2.98 11.12
N VAL A 171 1.82 -3.82 12.14
CA VAL A 171 2.19 -3.49 13.53
C VAL A 171 3.72 -3.48 13.71
N GLY A 172 4.44 -4.42 13.10
CA GLY A 172 5.90 -4.50 13.15
C GLY A 172 6.58 -3.26 12.56
N ALA A 173 6.07 -2.75 11.44
CA ALA A 173 6.53 -1.52 10.82
C ALA A 173 6.29 -0.30 11.73
N SER A 174 5.14 -0.24 12.42
CA SER A 174 4.87 0.81 13.41
C SER A 174 5.88 0.79 14.56
N ILE A 175 6.19 -0.39 15.11
CA ILE A 175 7.21 -0.54 16.16
C ILE A 175 8.57 -0.03 15.66
N PHE A 176 9.00 -0.48 14.47
CA PHE A 176 10.27 -0.05 13.89
C PHE A 176 10.35 1.47 13.70
N ASN A 177 9.29 2.10 13.20
CA ASN A 177 9.23 3.55 12.99
C ASN A 177 9.31 4.33 14.30
N LEU A 178 8.60 3.85 15.33
CA LEU A 178 8.64 4.44 16.68
C LEU A 178 10.03 4.33 17.32
N GLU A 179 10.69 3.17 17.19
CA GLU A 179 12.04 2.97 17.72
C GLU A 179 13.07 3.87 17.02
N ARG A 180 12.98 3.99 15.69
CA ARG A 180 13.80 4.94 14.93
C ARG A 180 13.56 6.38 15.35
N HIS A 181 12.33 6.75 15.68
CA HIS A 181 12.02 8.07 16.21
C HIS A 181 12.67 8.31 17.57
N VAL A 182 12.62 7.33 18.48
CA VAL A 182 13.33 7.38 19.77
C VAL A 182 14.82 7.59 19.58
N GLU A 183 15.46 6.86 18.66
CA GLU A 183 16.88 7.03 18.34
C GLU A 183 17.21 8.47 17.91
N GLN A 184 16.36 9.08 17.09
CA GLN A 184 16.52 10.46 16.60
C GLN A 184 16.39 11.53 17.69
N ILE A 185 15.56 11.29 18.71
CA ILE A 185 15.44 12.19 19.87
C ILE A 185 16.79 12.31 20.62
N GLY A 186 17.68 11.30 20.50
CA GLY A 186 18.99 11.29 21.15
C GLY A 186 18.92 11.20 22.69
N ASP A 187 20.07 11.06 23.36
CA ASP A 187 20.11 11.03 24.82
C ASP A 187 19.77 12.41 25.41
N ALA A 188 18.49 12.60 25.72
CA ALA A 188 17.95 13.77 26.36
C ALA A 188 17.85 13.58 27.89
N ALA A 189 18.86 12.97 28.50
CA ALA A 189 18.87 12.65 29.94
C ALA A 189 18.67 13.88 30.84
N ASP A 190 18.99 15.07 30.33
CA ASP A 190 18.86 16.35 31.04
C ASP A 190 17.53 17.09 30.76
N ASP A 191 16.68 16.59 29.84
CA ASP A 191 15.35 17.13 29.56
C ASP A 191 14.25 16.15 30.02
N PRO A 192 13.58 16.43 31.16
CA PRO A 192 12.52 15.58 31.69
C PRO A 192 11.36 15.35 30.72
N ALA A 193 11.07 16.29 29.81
CA ALA A 193 9.99 16.14 28.84
C ALA A 193 10.36 15.12 27.76
N ALA A 194 11.57 15.23 27.20
CA ALA A 194 12.07 14.28 26.21
C ALA A 194 12.29 12.87 26.81
N ALA A 195 12.70 12.77 28.08
CA ALA A 195 12.78 11.50 28.78
C ALA A 195 11.40 10.84 28.94
N ALA A 196 10.36 11.61 29.29
CA ALA A 196 9.00 11.11 29.41
C ALA A 196 8.41 10.68 28.07
N GLU A 197 8.65 11.45 27.01
CA GLU A 197 8.25 11.11 25.64
C GLU A 197 8.90 9.80 25.16
N ARG A 198 10.22 9.66 25.35
CA ARG A 198 10.94 8.42 25.03
C ARG A 198 10.38 7.22 25.77
N GLN A 199 10.11 7.35 27.07
CA GLN A 199 9.52 6.27 27.85
C GLN A 199 8.13 5.90 27.34
N GLY A 200 7.27 6.88 27.03
CA GLY A 200 5.95 6.62 26.47
C GLY A 200 5.98 5.88 25.14
N ILE A 201 6.93 6.23 24.26
CA ILE A 201 7.13 5.52 22.99
C ILE A 201 7.60 4.07 23.24
N GLN A 202 8.55 3.87 24.15
CA GLN A 202 9.03 2.53 24.51
C GLN A 202 7.91 1.66 25.11
N ASP A 203 7.11 2.22 26.02
CA ASP A 203 5.96 1.53 26.62
C ASP A 203 4.94 1.13 25.55
N THR A 204 4.74 2.00 24.54
CA THR A 204 3.88 1.72 23.37
C THR A 204 4.44 0.59 22.51
N CYS A 205 5.74 0.62 22.19
CA CYS A 205 6.40 -0.46 21.44
C CYS A 205 6.28 -1.81 22.16
N ASP A 206 6.48 -1.83 23.49
CA ASP A 206 6.34 -3.04 24.29
C ASP A 206 4.90 -3.55 24.33
N ALA A 207 3.91 -2.65 24.39
CA ALA A 207 2.50 -3.02 24.30
C ALA A 207 2.14 -3.62 22.93
N LEU A 208 2.65 -3.03 21.84
CA LEU A 208 2.46 -3.57 20.48
C LEU A 208 3.11 -4.95 20.32
N ARG A 209 4.29 -5.19 20.91
CA ARG A 209 4.92 -6.52 20.94
C ARG A 209 4.06 -7.56 21.66
N LYS A 210 3.44 -7.20 22.78
CA LYS A 210 2.50 -8.09 23.49
C LYS A 210 1.28 -8.45 22.65
N VAL A 211 0.82 -7.56 21.77
CA VAL A 211 -0.22 -7.88 20.78
C VAL A 211 0.30 -8.91 19.76
N LEU A 212 1.50 -8.70 19.21
CA LEU A 212 2.13 -9.63 18.26
C LEU A 212 2.39 -11.01 18.86
N ASP A 213 2.72 -11.06 20.15
CA ASP A 213 2.94 -12.30 20.90
C ASP A 213 1.64 -12.94 21.42
N LEU A 214 0.49 -12.29 21.20
CA LEU A 214 -0.84 -12.70 21.68
C LEU A 214 -0.95 -12.79 23.21
N GLU A 215 -0.13 -12.03 23.93
CA GLU A 215 -0.18 -11.95 25.40
C GLU A 215 -1.37 -11.11 25.89
N ILE A 216 -1.78 -10.13 25.08
CA ILE A 216 -2.96 -9.31 25.34
C ILE A 216 -3.93 -9.38 24.16
N PRO A 217 -5.25 -9.36 24.40
CA PRO A 217 -6.23 -9.25 23.33
C PRO A 217 -6.14 -7.87 22.69
N ALA A 218 -6.38 -7.79 21.38
CA ALA A 218 -6.41 -6.54 20.65
C ALA A 218 -7.43 -6.59 19.51
N THR A 219 -8.01 -5.43 19.23
CA THR A 219 -8.88 -5.21 18.08
C THR A 219 -8.14 -4.37 17.06
N PHE A 220 -8.06 -4.84 15.83
CA PHE A 220 -7.46 -4.14 14.70
C PHE A 220 -8.58 -3.58 13.83
N ILE A 221 -8.78 -2.27 13.89
CA ILE A 221 -9.88 -1.57 13.20
C ILE A 221 -9.32 -0.79 12.03
N VAL A 222 -9.71 -1.12 10.81
CA VAL A 222 -9.42 -0.30 9.63
C VAL A 222 -10.57 0.66 9.43
N ILE A 223 -10.27 1.95 9.42
CA ILE A 223 -11.19 3.02 9.03
C ILE A 223 -10.83 3.42 7.61
N ASP A 224 -11.73 3.17 6.67
CA ASP A 224 -11.48 3.34 5.25
C ASP A 224 -12.55 4.22 4.59
N PRO A 225 -12.29 5.53 4.47
CA PRO A 225 -13.16 6.45 3.76
C PRO A 225 -13.35 6.10 2.27
N GLY A 226 -12.41 5.37 1.66
CA GLY A 226 -12.42 4.99 0.26
C GLY A 226 -13.26 3.76 -0.04
N GLY A 227 -13.48 2.87 0.94
CA GLY A 227 -14.31 1.68 0.76
C GLY A 227 -13.64 0.56 -0.02
N LEU A 228 -12.31 0.52 -0.08
CA LEU A 228 -11.56 -0.38 -0.98
C LEU A 228 -10.59 -1.31 -0.26
N SER A 229 -10.28 -1.08 1.02
CA SER A 229 -9.43 -1.93 1.86
C SER A 229 -10.06 -3.30 2.08
N ALA A 230 -9.23 -4.34 2.25
CA ALA A 230 -9.71 -5.69 2.44
C ALA A 230 -8.72 -6.57 3.20
N PHE A 231 -9.26 -7.59 3.89
CA PHE A 231 -8.49 -8.66 4.53
C PHE A 231 -8.57 -9.97 3.76
N LYS A 232 -7.52 -10.78 3.83
CA LYS A 232 -7.51 -12.16 3.35
C LYS A 232 -6.71 -13.08 4.28
N PRO A 233 -7.30 -14.19 4.76
CA PRO A 233 -8.72 -14.54 4.65
C PRO A 233 -9.65 -13.49 5.30
N GLY A 234 -10.78 -13.16 4.66
CA GLY A 234 -11.74 -12.17 5.18
C GLY A 234 -12.73 -12.74 6.22
N GLU A 235 -12.78 -14.07 6.39
CA GLU A 235 -13.69 -14.70 7.34
C GLU A 235 -13.42 -14.23 8.78
N GLY A 236 -14.48 -13.82 9.48
CA GLY A 236 -14.41 -13.32 10.86
C GLY A 236 -14.05 -11.84 11.00
N VAL A 237 -13.86 -11.12 9.88
CA VAL A 237 -13.76 -9.66 9.87
C VAL A 237 -15.16 -9.07 9.75
N GLU A 238 -15.52 -8.20 10.68
CA GLU A 238 -16.81 -7.49 10.64
C GLU A 238 -16.65 -6.25 9.76
N VAL A 239 -17.41 -6.16 8.67
CA VAL A 239 -17.41 -5.00 7.77
C VAL A 239 -18.72 -4.25 7.97
N THR A 240 -18.61 -2.95 8.25
CA THR A 240 -19.74 -2.06 8.45
C THR A 240 -19.59 -0.81 7.59
N GLU A 241 -20.65 -0.43 6.90
CA GLU A 241 -20.70 0.83 6.17
C GLU A 241 -20.68 1.99 7.18
N MET A 242 -19.93 3.04 6.86
CA MET A 242 -19.87 4.26 7.64
C MET A 242 -20.76 5.32 6.98
N GLU A 243 -21.53 6.05 7.79
CA GLU A 243 -22.25 7.24 7.31
C GLU A 243 -21.27 8.21 6.64
N ALA A 244 -21.66 8.77 5.49
CA ALA A 244 -20.81 9.63 4.66
C ALA A 244 -20.38 10.97 5.32
N ASP A 245 -20.65 11.15 6.62
CA ASP A 245 -20.50 12.42 7.34
C ASP A 245 -19.34 12.45 8.35
N ALA A 246 -18.36 11.54 8.24
CA ALA A 246 -17.16 11.58 9.07
C ALA A 246 -15.90 11.50 8.20
N GLY A 247 -15.33 12.68 7.90
CA GLY A 247 -14.04 12.79 7.23
C GLY A 247 -14.11 12.32 5.79
N ALA A 248 -14.83 13.07 4.94
CA ALA A 248 -14.65 12.98 3.51
C ALA A 248 -13.15 12.93 3.22
N TYR A 249 -12.69 11.80 2.68
CA TYR A 249 -11.44 11.78 1.96
C TYR A 249 -11.60 12.81 0.86
N ASP A 250 -11.11 14.01 1.14
CA ASP A 250 -11.19 15.11 0.22
C ASP A 250 -10.27 14.75 -0.93
N ARG A 251 -10.85 14.14 -1.97
CA ARG A 251 -10.14 13.88 -3.23
C ARG A 251 -9.61 15.19 -3.83
N SER A 252 -10.10 16.36 -3.41
CA SER A 252 -9.50 17.65 -3.76
C SER A 252 -8.25 17.97 -2.95
N ALA A 253 -8.04 17.43 -1.75
CA ALA A 253 -6.73 17.47 -1.08
C ALA A 253 -5.66 16.70 -1.87
N ARG A 254 -6.06 15.61 -2.56
CA ARG A 254 -5.22 14.91 -3.55
C ARG A 254 -4.88 15.78 -4.77
N ALA A 255 -5.69 16.77 -5.12
CA ALA A 255 -5.38 17.73 -6.20
C ALA A 255 -4.63 18.98 -5.69
N VAL A 256 -5.01 19.50 -4.51
CA VAL A 256 -4.54 20.78 -3.94
C VAL A 256 -3.18 20.65 -3.27
N ALA A 257 -2.86 19.52 -2.64
CA ALA A 257 -1.51 19.27 -2.13
C ALA A 257 -0.49 19.15 -3.29
N ILE A 258 -0.94 18.65 -4.45
CA ILE A 258 -0.13 18.56 -5.68
C ILE A 258 0.07 19.94 -6.29
N THR A 259 -0.96 20.79 -6.38
CA THR A 259 -0.82 22.16 -6.91
C THR A 259 0.22 22.94 -6.08
N ARG A 260 0.18 22.83 -4.75
CA ARG A 260 1.12 23.55 -3.87
C ARG A 260 2.55 23.04 -3.94
N ALA A 261 2.77 21.74 -4.22
CA ALA A 261 4.11 21.19 -4.41
C ALA A 261 4.68 21.52 -5.81
N ALA A 262 3.84 21.47 -6.85
CA ALA A 262 4.21 21.85 -8.22
C ALA A 262 4.48 23.37 -8.35
N GLU A 263 3.70 24.21 -7.66
CA GLU A 263 3.94 25.66 -7.55
C GLU A 263 5.22 25.98 -6.77
N ALA A 264 5.63 25.13 -5.82
CA ALA A 264 6.87 25.28 -5.07
C ALA A 264 8.12 24.84 -5.86
N GLU A 265 7.96 23.94 -6.84
CA GLU A 265 9.05 23.44 -7.71
C GLU A 265 9.11 24.11 -9.09
N GLY A 266 8.23 25.08 -9.38
CA GLY A 266 8.38 25.97 -10.53
C GLY A 266 8.24 25.30 -11.91
N TYR A 267 7.38 24.30 -12.05
CA TYR A 267 7.03 23.78 -13.37
C TYR A 267 5.97 24.68 -14.01
N GLU A 268 6.39 25.49 -14.99
CA GLU A 268 5.47 26.21 -15.88
C GLU A 268 4.82 25.22 -16.86
N ASP A 269 3.49 25.22 -16.89
CA ASP A 269 2.66 24.46 -17.84
C ASP A 269 3.09 24.74 -19.29
N ILE A 270 3.64 23.73 -19.96
CA ILE A 270 3.81 23.74 -21.41
C ILE A 270 2.54 23.18 -22.06
N ASN A 271 1.77 24.09 -22.67
CA ASN A 271 0.59 23.83 -23.50
C ASN A 271 0.83 22.84 -24.64
#